data_AF-A0A2T2TM98-F1
#
_entry.id   AF-A0A2T2TM98-F1
#
_cell.length_a   1.000
_cell.length_b   1.000
_cell.length_c   1.000
_cell.angle_alpha   90.00
_cell.angle_beta   90.00
_cell.angle_gamma   90.00
#
_symmetry.space_group_name_H-M   'P 1'
#
loop_
_entity.id
_entity.type
_entity.pdbx_description
1 polymer ?
#
loop_
_entity_poly.entity_id
_entity_poly.type
_entity_poly.pdbx_seq_one_letter_code
_entity_poly.pdbx_strand_id
1 'polypeptide(L)'
;LGEVLREARRYLDRARSHASAIDRGDEFLFGEQRELREEIDRLSEDVDRLMSVPVRLARDARERAQSADDPAERAELLELAYQRYRTVEATDVFCQDGDDLAAAATTVGDTLVLTLRELARVRWNEGTDRKQADDLGPAMDRWADAIEHLERAEELASELDHREVAQVEAQRERLEQTLAKMRETADQTGETPGRTGGETDAKTPSHQAGTNSTPGTLTLDDRVHRGSHTAGDSGDSSVAPDETETRVPEKSGGATNETVNQLTEEIRQSDHNEE
;
A
#
# COMPACT_ATOMS: atom_id res chain seq x y z
N LEU A 1 9.32 10.16 -4.62
CA LEU A 1 8.01 10.81 -4.38
C LEU A 1 8.08 11.98 -3.39
N GLY A 2 8.63 11.83 -2.18
CA GLY A 2 8.61 12.90 -1.15
C GLY A 2 9.31 14.20 -1.53
N GLU A 3 10.44 14.15 -2.26
CA GLU A 3 11.13 15.35 -2.74
C GLU A 3 10.34 16.11 -3.81
N VAL A 4 9.68 15.37 -4.72
CA VAL A 4 8.81 15.93 -5.76
C VAL A 4 7.59 16.62 -5.14
N LEU A 5 6.98 16.02 -4.12
CA LEU A 5 5.85 16.62 -3.39
C LEU A 5 6.27 17.88 -2.60
N ARG A 6 7.47 17.88 -1.99
CA ARG A 6 8.07 19.08 -1.39
C ARG A 6 8.23 20.19 -2.41
N GLU A 7 8.74 19.85 -3.59
CA GLU A 7 8.96 20.81 -4.66
C GLU A 7 7.64 21.36 -5.21
N ALA A 8 6.64 20.49 -5.47
CA ALA A 8 5.30 20.89 -5.90
C ALA A 8 4.64 21.86 -4.90
N ARG A 9 4.74 21.58 -3.59
CA ARG A 9 4.23 22.48 -2.55
C ARG A 9 4.96 23.83 -2.51
N ARG A 10 6.29 23.84 -2.66
CA ARG A 10 7.06 25.09 -2.78
C ARG A 10 6.66 25.90 -4.02
N TYR A 11 6.39 25.24 -5.14
CA TYR A 11 5.90 25.92 -6.34
C TYR A 11 4.51 26.52 -6.11
N LEU A 12 3.61 25.79 -5.46
CA LEU A 12 2.28 26.28 -5.09
C LEU A 12 2.37 27.51 -4.16
N ASP A 13 3.23 27.46 -3.14
CA ASP A 13 3.42 28.59 -2.21
C ASP A 13 3.98 29.83 -2.93
N ARG A 14 4.89 29.64 -3.90
CA ARG A 14 5.39 30.73 -4.75
C ARG A 14 4.30 31.27 -5.67
N ALA A 15 3.50 30.42 -6.29
CA ALA A 15 2.40 30.81 -7.17
C ALA A 15 1.34 31.62 -6.39
N ARG A 16 0.97 31.18 -5.18
CA ARG A 16 0.09 31.92 -4.26
C ARG A 16 0.66 33.28 -3.87
N SER A 17 1.95 33.32 -3.55
CA SER A 17 2.64 34.58 -3.21
C SER A 17 2.67 35.55 -4.39
N HIS A 18 2.88 35.04 -5.60
CA HIS A 18 2.89 35.82 -6.83
C HIS A 18 1.50 36.36 -7.18
N ALA A 19 0.47 35.51 -7.13
CA ALA A 19 -0.92 35.93 -7.33
C ALA A 19 -1.35 37.00 -6.32
N SER A 20 -0.99 36.86 -5.04
CA SER A 20 -1.27 37.89 -4.02
C SER A 20 -0.53 39.21 -4.26
N ALA A 21 0.62 39.20 -4.95
CA ALA A 21 1.36 40.42 -5.28
C ALA A 21 0.70 41.18 -6.45
N ILE A 22 0.20 40.45 -7.45
CA ILE A 22 -0.52 41.01 -8.60
C ILE A 22 -1.85 41.64 -8.16
N ASP A 23 -2.56 40.99 -7.24
CA ASP A 23 -3.84 41.44 -6.69
C ASP A 23 -3.76 42.80 -5.93
N ARG A 24 -2.57 43.19 -5.49
CA ARG A 24 -2.32 44.48 -4.81
C ARG A 24 -1.87 45.60 -5.76
N GLY A 25 -1.53 45.27 -7.00
CA GLY A 25 -0.86 46.18 -7.93
C GLY A 25 -1.74 46.76 -9.03
N ASP A 26 -2.70 46.00 -9.55
CA ASP A 26 -3.43 46.38 -10.76
C ASP A 26 -4.94 46.07 -10.69
N GLU A 27 -5.74 47.14 -10.66
CA GLU A 27 -7.21 47.11 -10.68
C GLU A 27 -7.79 46.84 -12.09
N PHE A 28 -6.94 46.58 -13.10
CA PHE A 28 -7.34 46.45 -14.51
C PHE A 28 -7.15 45.05 -15.13
N LEU A 29 -6.60 44.07 -14.40
CA LEU A 29 -6.28 42.72 -14.91
C LEU A 29 -7.20 41.62 -14.35
N PHE A 30 -8.48 41.91 -14.14
CA PHE A 30 -9.44 40.98 -13.53
C PHE A 30 -9.57 39.61 -14.27
N GLY A 31 -9.34 39.57 -15.58
CA GLY A 31 -9.40 38.32 -16.37
C GLY A 31 -8.22 37.39 -16.09
N GLU A 32 -6.99 37.89 -16.27
CA GLU A 32 -5.75 37.13 -16.03
C GLU A 32 -5.59 36.75 -14.55
N GLN A 33 -5.99 37.63 -13.64
CA GLN A 33 -6.00 37.33 -12.20
C GLN A 33 -6.99 36.21 -11.84
N ARG A 34 -8.14 36.13 -12.52
CA ARG A 34 -9.10 35.05 -12.31
C ARG A 34 -8.56 33.72 -12.83
N GLU A 35 -8.02 33.70 -14.03
CA GLU A 35 -7.42 32.49 -14.62
C GLU A 35 -6.27 31.95 -13.77
N LEU A 36 -5.38 32.83 -13.28
CA LEU A 36 -4.27 32.44 -12.40
C LEU A 36 -4.77 31.88 -11.06
N ARG A 37 -5.84 32.44 -10.47
CA ARG A 37 -6.46 31.89 -9.26
C ARG A 37 -7.06 30.51 -9.51
N GLU A 38 -7.82 30.35 -10.59
CA GLU A 38 -8.41 29.06 -10.96
C GLU A 38 -7.35 27.99 -11.25
N GLU A 39 -6.19 28.37 -11.79
CA GLU A 39 -5.05 27.46 -11.99
C GLU A 39 -4.37 27.11 -10.66
N ILE A 40 -4.19 28.07 -9.76
CA ILE A 40 -3.66 27.83 -8.41
C ILE A 40 -4.60 26.93 -7.60
N ASP A 41 -5.91 27.10 -7.72
CA ASP A 41 -6.91 26.28 -7.04
C ASP A 41 -6.85 24.84 -7.57
N ARG A 42 -6.83 24.65 -8.90
CA ARG A 42 -6.64 23.33 -9.53
C ARG A 42 -5.33 22.66 -9.09
N LEU A 43 -4.22 23.39 -9.11
CA LEU A 43 -2.93 22.86 -8.67
C LEU A 43 -2.94 22.51 -7.17
N SER A 44 -3.64 23.30 -6.35
CA SER A 44 -3.82 23.00 -4.92
C SER A 44 -4.56 21.67 -4.74
N GLU A 45 -5.67 21.48 -5.46
CA GLU A 45 -6.46 20.24 -5.41
C GLU A 45 -5.64 19.02 -5.87
N ASP A 46 -4.85 19.15 -6.93
CA ASP A 46 -3.99 18.07 -7.43
C ASP A 46 -2.88 17.72 -6.42
N VAL A 47 -2.25 18.73 -5.82
CA VAL A 47 -1.25 18.52 -4.77
C VAL A 47 -1.90 17.84 -3.56
N ASP A 48 -3.05 18.31 -3.08
CA ASP A 48 -3.74 17.70 -1.94
C ASP A 48 -4.17 16.25 -2.23
N ARG A 49 -4.64 15.98 -3.45
CA ARG A 49 -4.96 14.61 -3.90
C ARG A 49 -3.73 13.72 -3.86
N LEU A 50 -2.62 14.15 -4.46
CA LEU A 50 -1.36 13.37 -4.49
C LEU A 50 -0.80 13.16 -3.08
N MET A 51 -0.91 14.18 -2.23
CA MET A 51 -0.49 14.13 -0.83
C MET A 51 -1.31 13.14 -0.01
N SER A 52 -2.59 12.93 -0.35
CA SER A 52 -3.44 11.94 0.34
C SER A 52 -3.14 10.48 -0.05
N VAL A 53 -2.56 10.23 -1.23
CA VAL A 53 -2.41 8.86 -1.77
C VAL A 53 -1.66 7.92 -0.82
N PRO A 54 -0.49 8.27 -0.26
CA PRO A 54 0.24 7.38 0.64
C PRO A 54 -0.54 7.03 1.90
N VAL A 55 -1.26 8.01 2.48
CA VAL A 55 -2.12 7.81 3.66
C VAL A 55 -3.26 6.85 3.34
N ARG A 56 -3.90 7.01 2.18
CA ARG A 56 -4.95 6.08 1.73
C ARG A 56 -4.41 4.68 1.54
N LEU A 57 -3.25 4.52 0.88
CA LEU A 57 -2.62 3.21 0.69
C LEU A 57 -2.26 2.52 2.02
N ALA A 58 -1.86 3.28 3.05
CA ALA A 58 -1.64 2.75 4.38
C ALA A 58 -2.97 2.29 5.03
N ARG A 59 -4.02 3.11 4.91
CA ARG A 59 -5.37 2.81 5.43
C ARG A 59 -5.98 1.60 4.73
N ASP A 60 -5.88 1.50 3.41
CA ASP A 60 -6.40 0.39 2.62
C ASP A 60 -5.74 -0.93 3.04
N ALA A 61 -4.42 -0.94 3.29
CA ALA A 61 -3.72 -2.12 3.80
C ALA A 61 -4.25 -2.52 5.19
N ARG A 62 -4.46 -1.56 6.08
CA ARG A 62 -5.07 -1.80 7.41
C ARG A 62 -6.48 -2.38 7.29
N GLU A 63 -7.33 -1.82 6.44
CA GLU A 63 -8.72 -2.27 6.23
C GLU A 63 -8.78 -3.67 5.63
N ARG A 64 -7.88 -3.99 4.69
CA ARG A 64 -7.70 -5.36 4.18
C ARG A 64 -7.28 -6.31 5.30
N ALA A 65 -6.33 -5.92 6.15
CA ALA A 65 -5.91 -6.74 7.28
C ALA A 65 -7.04 -7.03 8.26
N GLN A 66 -7.92 -6.04 8.53
CA GLN A 66 -9.10 -6.23 9.38
C GLN A 66 -10.12 -7.21 8.81
N SER A 67 -10.13 -7.38 7.49
CA SER A 67 -11.03 -8.28 6.77
C SER A 67 -10.41 -9.65 6.51
N ALA A 68 -9.13 -9.87 6.84
CA ALA A 68 -8.41 -11.11 6.60
C ALA A 68 -8.69 -12.14 7.71
N ASP A 69 -9.22 -13.30 7.34
CA ASP A 69 -9.53 -14.39 8.26
C ASP A 69 -8.26 -15.16 8.68
N ASP A 70 -7.30 -15.32 7.76
CA ASP A 70 -6.04 -16.00 8.03
C ASP A 70 -5.09 -15.09 8.85
N PRO A 71 -4.63 -15.51 10.05
CA PRO A 71 -3.69 -14.72 10.83
C PRO A 71 -2.35 -14.45 10.11
N ALA A 72 -1.91 -15.32 9.19
CA ALA A 72 -0.67 -15.10 8.44
C ALA A 72 -0.83 -13.95 7.43
N GLU A 73 -1.86 -14.02 6.58
CA GLU A 73 -2.22 -12.93 5.66
C GLU A 73 -2.45 -11.60 6.41
N ARG A 74 -3.16 -11.66 7.54
CA ARG A 74 -3.41 -10.49 8.38
C ARG A 74 -2.13 -9.87 8.91
N ALA A 75 -1.14 -10.67 9.34
CA ALA A 75 0.15 -10.16 9.79
C ALA A 75 0.92 -9.46 8.66
N GLU A 76 0.95 -10.02 7.45
CA GLU A 76 1.59 -9.42 6.27
C GLU A 76 0.96 -8.06 5.91
N LEU A 77 -0.37 -7.99 5.90
CA LEU A 77 -1.09 -6.75 5.59
C LEU A 77 -0.92 -5.68 6.69
N LEU A 78 -0.85 -6.09 7.96
CA LEU A 78 -0.56 -5.18 9.07
C LEU A 78 0.87 -4.64 9.01
N GLU A 79 1.86 -5.49 8.68
CA GLU A 79 3.26 -5.08 8.50
C GLU A 79 3.37 -4.06 7.35
N LEU A 80 2.71 -4.33 6.22
CA LEU A 80 2.63 -3.40 5.09
C LEU A 80 1.99 -2.06 5.50
N ALA A 81 0.88 -2.10 6.24
CA ALA A 81 0.22 -0.89 6.73
C ALA A 81 1.14 -0.10 7.67
N TYR A 82 1.80 -0.77 8.62
CA TYR A 82 2.73 -0.17 9.58
C TYR A 82 3.88 0.53 8.87
N GLN A 83 4.56 -0.16 7.94
CA GLN A 83 5.67 0.41 7.16
C GLN A 83 5.23 1.64 6.34
N ARG A 84 4.04 1.59 5.73
CA ARG A 84 3.48 2.73 5.00
C ARG A 84 3.19 3.90 5.92
N TYR A 85 2.57 3.69 7.07
CA TYR A 85 2.35 4.75 8.05
C TYR A 85 3.66 5.37 8.54
N ARG A 86 4.68 4.56 8.87
CA ARG A 86 6.01 5.04 9.28
C ARG A 86 6.71 5.85 8.18
N THR A 87 6.56 5.43 6.92
CA THR A 87 7.10 6.17 5.76
C THR A 87 6.45 7.53 5.59
N VAL A 88 5.13 7.59 5.76
CA VAL A 88 4.36 8.84 5.71
C VAL A 88 4.75 9.75 6.88
N GLU A 89 4.81 9.22 8.10
CA GLU A 89 5.22 9.94 9.32
C GLU A 89 6.62 10.54 9.18
N ALA A 90 7.57 9.79 8.63
CA ALA A 90 8.94 10.25 8.39
C ALA A 90 9.04 11.38 7.35
N THR A 91 7.98 11.62 6.58
CA THR A 91 7.95 12.65 5.53
C THR A 91 7.20 13.89 6.02
N ASP A 92 7.95 14.95 6.31
CA ASP A 92 7.51 16.25 6.84
C ASP A 92 6.38 16.97 6.06
N VAL A 93 6.12 16.54 4.83
CA VAL A 93 5.13 17.13 3.93
C VAL A 93 3.70 16.75 4.32
N PHE A 94 3.49 15.59 4.95
CA PHE A 94 2.16 15.06 5.30
C PHE A 94 1.68 15.47 6.70
N CYS A 95 2.44 16.32 7.41
CA CYS A 95 2.28 16.61 8.83
C CYS A 95 1.05 17.44 9.26
N GLN A 96 0.10 17.74 8.38
CA GLN A 96 -1.10 18.47 8.82
C GLN A 96 -1.95 17.65 9.80
N ASP A 97 -1.83 16.31 9.76
CA ASP A 97 -2.48 15.36 10.69
C ASP A 97 -1.46 14.42 11.37
N GLY A 98 -0.26 14.92 11.69
CA GLY A 98 0.86 14.09 12.17
C GLY A 98 0.56 13.25 13.41
N ASP A 99 -0.17 13.82 14.39
CA ASP A 99 -0.56 13.12 15.62
C ASP A 99 -1.53 11.95 15.34
N ASP A 100 -2.46 12.13 14.39
CA ASP A 100 -3.41 11.09 13.99
C ASP A 100 -2.72 9.95 13.23
N LEU A 101 -1.69 10.27 12.44
CA LEU A 101 -0.89 9.26 11.72
C LEU A 101 -0.01 8.46 12.67
N ALA A 102 0.62 9.09 13.66
CA ALA A 102 1.38 8.40 14.68
C ALA A 102 0.49 7.47 15.51
N ALA A 103 -0.69 7.95 15.95
CA ALA A 103 -1.65 7.12 16.66
C ALA A 103 -2.16 5.93 15.81
N ALA A 104 -2.37 6.14 14.51
CA ALA A 104 -2.73 5.06 13.59
C ALA A 104 -1.60 4.04 13.44
N ALA A 105 -0.34 4.48 13.31
CA ALA A 105 0.83 3.61 13.24
C ALA A 105 0.96 2.76 14.51
N THR A 106 0.85 3.37 15.70
CA THR A 106 0.88 2.67 16.98
C THR A 106 -0.25 1.63 17.07
N THR A 107 -1.47 2.00 16.69
CA THR A 107 -2.62 1.07 16.73
C THR A 107 -2.40 -0.16 15.82
N VAL A 108 -1.86 0.07 14.62
CA VAL A 108 -1.52 -1.02 13.69
C VAL A 108 -0.40 -1.89 14.26
N GLY A 109 0.64 -1.25 14.81
CA GLY A 109 1.77 -1.93 15.45
C GLY A 109 1.36 -2.81 16.63
N ASP A 110 0.52 -2.30 17.53
CA ASP A 110 -0.03 -3.07 18.65
C ASP A 110 -0.82 -4.29 18.17
N THR A 111 -1.65 -4.10 17.14
CA THR A 111 -2.43 -5.19 16.54
C THR A 111 -1.52 -6.24 15.88
N LEU A 112 -0.44 -5.80 15.25
CA LEU A 112 0.56 -6.67 14.63
C LEU A 112 1.30 -7.51 15.68
N VAL A 113 1.73 -6.90 16.79
CA VAL A 113 2.36 -7.62 17.92
C VAL A 113 1.43 -8.73 18.44
N LEU A 114 0.14 -8.45 18.62
CA LEU A 114 -0.83 -9.45 19.05
C LEU A 114 -0.99 -10.58 18.03
N THR A 115 -1.05 -10.24 16.74
CA THR A 115 -1.21 -11.22 15.65
C THR A 115 0.02 -12.12 15.51
N LEU A 116 1.23 -11.57 15.63
CA LEU A 116 2.48 -12.34 15.62
C LEU A 116 2.56 -13.31 16.81
N ARG A 117 2.11 -12.89 18.00
CA ARG A 117 2.04 -13.78 19.17
C ARG A 117 1.02 -14.90 18.98
N GLU A 118 -0.09 -14.63 18.30
CA GLU A 118 -1.07 -15.65 17.92
C GLU A 118 -0.44 -16.68 16.97
N LEU A 119 0.25 -16.23 15.92
CA LEU A 119 0.97 -17.10 14.98
C LEU A 119 2.03 -17.94 15.69
N ALA A 120 2.84 -17.33 16.55
CA ALA A 120 3.84 -18.03 17.35
C ALA A 120 3.22 -19.14 18.21
N ARG A 121 2.07 -18.87 18.84
CA ARG A 121 1.35 -19.87 19.63
C ARG A 121 0.80 -21.01 18.75
N VAL A 122 0.27 -20.71 17.57
CA VAL A 122 -0.20 -21.75 16.62
C VAL A 122 0.97 -22.65 16.24
N ARG A 123 2.09 -22.07 15.80
CA ARG A 123 3.31 -22.78 15.41
C ARG A 123 3.91 -23.60 16.55
N TRP A 124 3.91 -23.07 17.78
CA TRP A 124 4.32 -23.81 18.96
C TRP A 124 3.43 -25.05 19.19
N ASN A 125 2.10 -24.90 19.14
CA ASN A 125 1.19 -26.04 19.32
C ASN A 125 1.40 -27.10 18.24
N GLU A 126 1.52 -26.69 16.97
CA GLU A 126 1.80 -27.60 15.86
C GLU A 126 3.10 -28.37 16.06
N GLY A 127 4.18 -27.71 16.48
CA GLY A 127 5.44 -28.37 16.79
C GLY A 127 5.32 -29.33 17.98
N THR A 128 4.49 -28.99 18.97
CA THR A 128 4.21 -29.87 20.12
C THR A 128 3.46 -31.13 19.70
N ASP A 129 2.46 -31.00 18.83
CA ASP A 129 1.69 -32.14 18.30
C ASP A 129 2.58 -33.05 17.44
N ARG A 130 3.45 -32.47 16.61
CA ARG A 130 4.44 -33.23 15.82
C ARG A 130 5.43 -34.00 16.69
N LYS A 131 5.93 -33.38 17.76
CA LYS A 131 6.77 -34.07 18.74
C LYS A 131 6.03 -35.26 19.37
N GLN A 132 4.77 -35.09 19.74
CA GLN A 132 3.98 -36.19 20.33
C GLN A 132 3.77 -37.35 19.34
N ALA A 133 3.78 -37.06 18.04
CA ALA A 133 3.77 -38.04 16.96
C ALA A 133 5.17 -38.60 16.60
N ASP A 134 6.20 -38.29 17.39
CA ASP A 134 7.60 -38.70 17.17
C ASP A 134 8.23 -38.15 15.88
N ASP A 135 7.65 -37.09 15.32
CA ASP A 135 8.09 -36.42 14.10
C ASP A 135 9.00 -35.23 14.45
N LEU A 136 10.20 -35.54 14.96
CA LEU A 136 11.09 -34.57 15.60
C LEU A 136 11.58 -33.44 14.67
N GLY A 137 11.91 -33.74 13.41
CA GLY A 137 12.38 -32.74 12.45
C GLY A 137 11.33 -31.65 12.21
N PRO A 138 10.14 -31.99 11.70
CA PRO A 138 9.03 -31.06 11.54
C PRO A 138 8.59 -30.37 12.83
N ALA A 139 8.74 -31.01 13.99
CA ALA A 139 8.49 -30.35 15.28
C ALA A 139 9.46 -29.19 15.52
N MET A 140 10.77 -29.41 15.26
CA MET A 140 11.80 -28.37 15.36
C MET A 140 11.55 -27.22 14.39
N ASP A 141 11.16 -27.52 13.14
CA ASP A 141 10.86 -26.48 12.13
C ASP A 141 9.71 -25.58 12.60
N ARG A 142 8.61 -26.15 13.10
CA ARG A 142 7.48 -25.37 13.61
C ARG A 142 7.83 -24.53 14.84
N TRP A 143 8.71 -25.03 15.70
CA TRP A 143 9.20 -24.23 16.83
C TRP A 143 10.15 -23.12 16.40
N ALA A 144 10.92 -23.31 15.32
CA ALA A 144 11.73 -22.25 14.73
C ALA A 144 10.84 -21.14 14.16
N ASP A 145 9.82 -21.48 13.37
CA ASP A 145 8.83 -20.50 12.86
C ASP A 145 8.18 -19.70 14.01
N ALA A 146 7.86 -20.37 15.12
CA ALA A 146 7.30 -19.70 16.30
C ALA A 146 8.28 -18.72 16.96
N ILE A 147 9.59 -19.02 16.96
CA ILE A 147 10.63 -18.11 17.46
C ILE A 147 10.72 -16.88 16.56
N GLU A 148 10.74 -17.05 15.23
CA GLU A 148 10.80 -15.94 14.27
C GLU A 148 9.63 -14.94 14.48
N HIS A 149 8.42 -15.46 14.69
CA HIS A 149 7.27 -14.61 15.00
C HIS A 149 7.41 -13.87 16.35
N LEU A 150 7.99 -14.51 17.37
CA LEU A 150 8.24 -13.87 18.67
C LEU A 150 9.36 -12.84 18.62
N GLU A 151 10.43 -13.08 17.84
CA GLU A 151 11.50 -12.11 17.59
C GLU A 151 10.91 -10.85 16.95
N ARG A 152 10.13 -11.00 15.86
CA ARG A 152 9.50 -9.85 15.22
C ARG A 152 8.52 -9.12 16.15
N ALA A 153 7.78 -9.86 16.98
CA ALA A 153 6.88 -9.27 17.97
C ALA A 153 7.64 -8.50 19.07
N GLU A 154 8.81 -8.99 19.50
CA GLU A 154 9.67 -8.35 20.50
C GLU A 154 10.28 -7.06 19.96
N GLU A 155 10.78 -7.08 18.72
CA GLU A 155 11.28 -5.89 18.02
C GLU A 155 10.22 -4.79 17.97
N LEU A 156 9.04 -5.09 17.45
CA LEU A 156 7.93 -4.14 17.33
C LEU A 156 7.44 -3.66 18.70
N ALA A 157 7.30 -4.56 19.66
CA ALA A 157 6.89 -4.19 21.01
C ALA A 157 7.90 -3.24 21.66
N SER A 158 9.21 -3.42 21.38
CA SER A 158 10.27 -2.55 21.89
C SER A 158 10.27 -1.18 21.21
N GLU A 159 10.07 -1.15 19.88
CA GLU A 159 9.92 0.10 19.11
C GLU A 159 8.76 0.96 19.62
N LEU A 160 7.67 0.33 20.07
CA LEU A 160 6.45 0.99 20.52
C LEU A 160 6.38 1.25 22.03
N ASP A 161 7.43 0.93 22.80
CA ASP A 161 7.44 0.95 24.28
C ASP A 161 6.23 0.18 24.88
N HIS A 162 5.90 -0.96 24.28
CA HIS A 162 4.77 -1.77 24.69
C HIS A 162 5.06 -2.44 26.03
N ARG A 163 4.13 -2.36 26.98
CA ARG A 163 4.29 -2.88 28.35
C ARG A 163 4.61 -4.39 28.47
N GLU A 164 4.43 -5.14 27.38
CA GLU A 164 4.53 -6.60 27.34
C GLU A 164 5.83 -7.11 26.71
N VAL A 165 6.80 -6.24 26.37
CA VAL A 165 8.11 -6.64 25.80
C VAL A 165 8.75 -7.78 26.59
N ALA A 166 8.90 -7.63 27.90
CA ALA A 166 9.51 -8.65 28.76
C ALA A 166 8.74 -9.99 28.76
N GLN A 167 7.42 -9.97 28.52
CA GLN A 167 6.63 -11.19 28.40
C GLN A 167 6.90 -11.90 27.08
N VAL A 168 7.04 -11.15 25.98
CA VAL A 168 7.34 -11.69 24.64
C VAL A 168 8.75 -12.28 24.63
N GLU A 169 9.73 -11.54 25.16
CA GLU A 169 11.12 -11.99 25.33
C GLU A 169 11.19 -13.30 26.14
N ALA A 170 10.55 -13.35 27.31
CA ALA A 170 10.53 -14.56 28.13
C ALA A 170 9.85 -15.77 27.44
N GLN A 171 8.85 -15.53 26.58
CA GLN A 171 8.24 -16.57 25.76
C GLN A 171 9.21 -17.10 24.70
N ARG A 172 9.94 -16.20 24.02
CA ARG A 172 10.96 -16.54 23.02
C ARG A 172 12.08 -17.37 23.65
N GLU A 173 12.70 -16.87 24.71
CA GLU A 173 13.81 -17.55 25.40
C GLU A 173 13.42 -18.97 25.85
N ARG A 174 12.19 -19.14 26.36
CA ARG A 174 11.69 -20.45 26.76
C ARG A 174 11.60 -21.42 25.58
N LEU A 175 11.18 -20.93 24.41
CA LEU A 175 11.04 -21.76 23.22
C LEU A 175 12.42 -22.09 22.63
N GLU A 176 13.34 -21.12 22.58
CA GLU A 176 14.74 -21.35 22.20
C GLU A 176 15.42 -22.40 23.06
N GLN A 177 15.27 -22.32 24.39
CA GLN A 177 15.79 -23.34 25.31
C GLN A 177 15.18 -24.72 25.07
N THR A 178 13.90 -24.78 24.69
CA THR A 178 13.21 -26.03 24.37
C THR A 178 13.75 -26.64 23.08
N LEU A 179 13.94 -25.82 22.04
CA LEU A 179 14.50 -26.22 20.76
C LEU A 179 15.96 -26.68 20.91
N ALA A 180 16.77 -25.96 21.68
CA ALA A 180 18.16 -26.32 21.97
C ALA A 180 18.27 -27.69 22.65
N LYS A 181 17.45 -27.95 23.67
CA LYS A 181 17.38 -29.27 24.34
C LYS A 181 16.99 -30.38 23.39
N MET A 182 16.04 -30.11 22.48
CA MET A 182 15.59 -31.12 21.52
C MET A 182 16.69 -31.47 20.51
N ARG A 183 17.43 -30.47 20.01
CA ARG A 183 18.58 -30.67 19.12
C ARG A 183 19.65 -31.52 19.80
N GLU A 184 19.99 -31.20 21.05
CA GLU A 184 20.93 -32.00 21.85
C GLU A 184 20.48 -33.46 21.99
N THR A 185 19.18 -33.70 22.24
CA THR A 185 18.67 -35.07 22.34
C THR A 185 18.70 -35.83 21.01
N ALA A 186 18.40 -35.16 19.89
CA ALA A 186 18.45 -35.78 18.56
C ALA A 186 19.90 -36.14 18.15
N ASP A 187 20.86 -35.27 18.48
CA ASP A 187 22.29 -35.54 18.26
C ASP A 187 22.79 -36.74 19.09
N GLN A 188 22.26 -36.91 20.31
CA GLN A 188 22.61 -38.03 21.19
C GLN A 188 21.95 -39.36 20.79
N THR A 189 20.74 -39.34 20.21
CA THR A 189 20.06 -40.56 19.73
C THR A 189 20.57 -41.00 18.36
N GLY A 190 21.34 -40.16 17.65
CA GLY A 190 21.79 -40.45 16.29
C GLY A 190 20.64 -40.45 15.28
N GLU A 191 19.47 -39.95 15.67
CA GLU A 191 18.36 -39.68 14.78
C GLU A 191 18.67 -38.40 14.02
N THR A 192 19.47 -38.54 12.96
CA THR A 192 19.63 -37.49 11.98
C THR A 192 18.24 -37.13 11.45
N PRO A 193 17.80 -35.87 11.50
CA PRO A 193 16.50 -35.47 10.96
C PRO A 193 16.46 -35.86 9.48
N GLY A 194 15.64 -36.86 9.20
CA GLY A 194 15.57 -37.51 7.90
C GLY A 194 15.11 -36.50 6.85
N ARG A 195 16.05 -36.04 6.04
CA ARG A 195 15.80 -35.53 4.70
C ARG A 195 15.19 -36.68 3.88
N THR A 196 13.88 -36.89 3.98
CA THR A 196 13.12 -37.77 3.09
C THR A 196 12.97 -37.10 1.72
N GLY A 197 14.09 -36.93 1.03
CA GLY A 197 14.17 -36.73 -0.42
C GLY A 197 14.36 -38.09 -1.07
N GLY A 198 13.28 -38.89 -1.10
CA GLY A 198 13.24 -40.17 -1.79
C GLY A 198 12.98 -39.95 -3.28
N GLU A 199 14.07 -39.75 -4.02
CA GLU A 199 14.16 -39.85 -5.47
C GLU A 199 13.81 -41.28 -5.90
N THR A 200 12.67 -41.47 -6.58
CA THR A 200 12.41 -42.67 -7.39
C THR A 200 12.20 -42.27 -8.83
N ASP A 201 13.23 -42.51 -9.61
CA ASP A 201 13.26 -42.43 -11.06
C ASP A 201 12.57 -43.65 -11.70
N ALA A 202 12.03 -43.41 -12.90
CA ALA A 202 11.56 -44.33 -13.94
C ALA A 202 10.24 -45.13 -13.76
N LYS A 203 9.17 -44.64 -14.43
CA LYS A 203 8.69 -45.28 -15.68
C LYS A 203 7.61 -44.47 -16.42
N THR A 204 7.98 -44.00 -17.61
CA THR A 204 7.09 -43.62 -18.72
C THR A 204 6.16 -44.77 -19.14
N PRO A 205 4.89 -44.47 -19.43
CA PRO A 205 4.36 -44.87 -20.73
C PRO A 205 3.66 -43.72 -21.48
N SER A 206 4.05 -43.65 -22.75
CA SER A 206 3.40 -42.93 -23.86
C SER A 206 1.97 -43.46 -24.12
N HIS A 207 0.99 -42.57 -24.26
CA HIS A 207 0.20 -42.39 -25.50
C HIS A 207 -0.89 -41.30 -25.39
N GLN A 208 -0.72 -40.27 -26.22
CA GLN A 208 -1.67 -39.63 -27.15
C GLN A 208 -3.06 -39.08 -26.71
N ALA A 209 -3.15 -37.76 -26.93
CA ALA A 209 -4.10 -37.03 -27.80
C ALA A 209 -5.48 -36.59 -27.27
N GLY A 210 -5.76 -35.29 -27.48
CA GLY A 210 -7.08 -34.64 -27.33
C GLY A 210 -6.98 -33.18 -26.88
N THR A 211 -6.34 -32.30 -27.66
CA THR A 211 -6.97 -31.17 -28.39
C THR A 211 -7.69 -30.10 -27.55
N ASN A 212 -7.10 -28.89 -27.60
CA ASN A 212 -7.71 -27.56 -27.69
C ASN A 212 -8.64 -27.08 -26.57
N SER A 213 -8.22 -26.03 -25.86
CA SER A 213 -8.98 -24.77 -25.75
C SER A 213 -8.09 -23.62 -25.23
N THR A 214 -7.98 -22.59 -26.05
CA THR A 214 -7.34 -21.29 -25.87
C THR A 214 -8.13 -20.41 -24.89
N PRO A 215 -7.49 -19.48 -24.15
CA PRO A 215 -8.11 -18.70 -23.08
C PRO A 215 -9.12 -17.67 -23.61
N GLY A 216 -10.27 -17.57 -22.93
CA GLY A 216 -11.31 -16.60 -23.20
C GLY A 216 -10.97 -15.23 -22.63
N THR A 217 -10.74 -14.28 -23.52
CA THR A 217 -10.68 -12.84 -23.28
C THR A 217 -12.06 -12.35 -22.83
N LEU A 218 -12.16 -11.74 -21.63
CA LEU A 218 -13.37 -11.08 -21.15
C LEU A 218 -13.51 -9.70 -21.83
N THR A 219 -14.32 -9.64 -22.87
CA THR A 219 -14.85 -8.39 -23.43
C THR A 219 -16.04 -7.93 -22.59
N LEU A 220 -15.93 -6.76 -21.96
CA LEU A 220 -17.01 -6.12 -21.23
C LEU A 220 -17.60 -4.99 -22.08
N ASP A 221 -18.63 -5.30 -22.86
CA ASP A 221 -19.54 -4.33 -23.45
C ASP A 221 -20.88 -5.04 -23.69
N ASP A 222 -21.88 -4.77 -22.84
CA ASP A 222 -23.21 -4.48 -23.38
C ASP A 222 -24.04 -3.61 -22.43
N ARG A 223 -24.80 -2.78 -23.11
CA ARG A 223 -25.44 -1.54 -22.70
C ARG A 223 -26.94 -1.81 -22.75
N VAL A 224 -27.65 -1.72 -21.63
CA VAL A 224 -29.13 -1.65 -21.68
C VAL A 224 -29.61 -0.25 -21.32
N HIS A 225 -30.05 0.43 -22.36
CA HIS A 225 -30.98 1.55 -22.36
C HIS A 225 -32.36 1.17 -21.81
N ARG A 226 -32.87 1.98 -20.88
CA ARG A 226 -34.29 2.42 -20.75
C ARG A 226 -34.32 3.43 -19.58
N GLY A 227 -34.70 4.70 -19.65
CA GLY A 227 -35.61 5.44 -20.53
C GLY A 227 -36.72 6.03 -19.65
N SER A 228 -36.78 7.36 -19.48
CA SER A 228 -38.04 8.15 -19.54
C SER A 228 -37.87 9.61 -19.08
N HIS A 229 -38.32 10.48 -19.98
CA HIS A 229 -38.56 11.92 -19.99
C HIS A 229 -39.36 12.52 -18.83
N THR A 230 -39.04 13.78 -18.48
CA THR A 230 -39.96 14.96 -18.33
C THR A 230 -39.07 16.22 -18.50
N ALA A 231 -39.18 17.04 -19.54
CA ALA A 231 -40.20 18.04 -19.92
C ALA A 231 -40.27 19.27 -18.98
N GLY A 232 -39.86 20.44 -19.49
CA GLY A 232 -39.94 21.80 -18.92
C GLY A 232 -38.83 22.65 -19.53
N ASP A 233 -38.95 23.24 -20.72
CA ASP A 233 -39.81 24.36 -21.14
C ASP A 233 -39.66 25.63 -20.28
N SER A 234 -38.88 26.61 -20.77
CA SER A 234 -39.26 28.04 -20.87
C SER A 234 -38.05 28.97 -21.08
N GLY A 235 -38.15 29.84 -22.09
CA GLY A 235 -37.53 31.19 -22.18
C GLY A 235 -36.10 31.23 -22.69
N ASP A 236 -35.81 31.45 -23.97
CA ASP A 236 -36.02 32.70 -24.75
C ASP A 236 -35.44 33.96 -24.09
N SER A 237 -34.24 34.36 -24.51
CA SER A 237 -33.98 35.74 -24.91
C SER A 237 -32.65 35.86 -25.67
N SER A 238 -32.79 36.14 -26.95
CA SER A 238 -31.76 36.59 -27.89
C SER A 238 -31.17 37.95 -27.53
N VAL A 239 -29.85 38.13 -27.59
CA VAL A 239 -29.16 39.34 -28.07
C VAL A 239 -27.79 38.94 -28.65
N ALA A 240 -27.61 39.17 -29.95
CA ALA A 240 -26.33 39.42 -30.61
C ALA A 240 -26.37 40.88 -31.11
N PRO A 241 -25.32 41.47 -31.71
CA PRO A 241 -23.96 40.97 -31.97
C PRO A 241 -22.87 41.98 -31.53
N ASP A 242 -21.59 41.60 -31.60
CA ASP A 242 -20.60 42.51 -32.17
C ASP A 242 -19.39 41.75 -32.73
N GLU A 243 -19.05 42.10 -33.97
CA GLU A 243 -17.92 41.58 -34.72
C GLU A 243 -16.73 42.51 -34.49
N THR A 244 -15.66 42.01 -33.88
CA THR A 244 -14.34 42.61 -34.09
C THR A 244 -13.29 41.52 -34.29
N GLU A 245 -12.85 41.39 -35.54
CA GLU A 245 -11.58 40.76 -35.91
C GLU A 245 -10.44 41.42 -35.13
N THR A 246 -9.63 40.65 -34.41
CA THR A 246 -8.26 41.06 -34.08
C THR A 246 -7.35 39.86 -33.84
N ARG A 247 -6.72 39.43 -34.94
CA ARG A 247 -5.31 39.02 -35.06
C ARG A 247 -4.67 38.27 -33.88
N VAL A 248 -4.61 36.95 -34.04
CA VAL A 248 -3.75 36.00 -33.32
C VAL A 248 -2.26 36.39 -33.45
N PRO A 249 -1.48 36.38 -32.36
CA PRO A 249 -0.10 35.95 -32.41
C PRO A 249 0.03 34.53 -31.82
N GLU A 250 0.39 33.58 -32.68
CA GLU A 250 0.96 32.31 -32.26
C GLU A 250 2.30 32.57 -31.55
N LYS A 251 2.45 31.98 -30.37
CA LYS A 251 3.66 31.36 -29.79
C LYS A 251 3.86 31.76 -28.33
N SER A 252 3.75 30.75 -27.46
CA SER A 252 4.83 30.27 -26.58
C SER A 252 4.24 29.80 -25.26
N GLY A 253 4.24 28.48 -25.04
CA GLY A 253 3.82 27.91 -23.75
C GLY A 253 3.34 26.46 -23.77
N GLY A 254 3.59 25.69 -24.83
CA GLY A 254 3.20 24.27 -24.92
C GLY A 254 4.10 23.30 -24.16
N ALA A 255 4.62 23.66 -22.98
CA ALA A 255 5.57 22.80 -22.24
C ALA A 255 4.98 22.14 -20.98
N THR A 256 3.80 22.54 -20.50
CA THR A 256 3.27 22.07 -19.20
C THR A 256 2.39 20.83 -19.32
N ASN A 257 1.61 20.69 -20.40
CA ASN A 257 0.75 19.51 -20.60
C ASN A 257 1.52 18.27 -21.07
N GLU A 258 2.68 18.43 -21.73
CA GLU A 258 3.46 17.29 -22.21
C GLU A 258 4.17 16.56 -21.06
N THR A 259 4.64 17.30 -20.04
CA THR A 259 5.30 16.72 -18.86
C THR A 259 4.32 15.99 -17.94
N VAL A 260 3.10 16.52 -17.76
CA VAL A 260 2.06 15.86 -16.97
C VAL A 260 1.52 14.62 -17.67
N ASN A 261 1.37 14.66 -19.00
CA ASN A 261 0.96 13.49 -19.78
C ASN A 261 2.07 12.43 -19.85
N GLN A 262 3.34 12.81 -19.93
CA GLN A 262 4.46 11.87 -19.84
C GLN A 262 4.55 11.20 -18.47
N LEU A 263 4.37 11.94 -17.36
CA LEU A 263 4.36 11.34 -16.03
C LEU A 263 3.17 10.39 -15.81
N THR A 264 2.01 10.70 -16.40
CA THR A 264 0.81 9.86 -16.29
C THR A 264 0.97 8.55 -17.07
N GLU A 265 1.67 8.57 -18.21
CA GLU A 265 2.06 7.38 -18.97
C GLU A 265 3.12 6.55 -18.23
N GLU A 266 4.12 7.19 -17.60
CA GLU A 266 5.21 6.50 -16.91
C GLU A 266 4.70 5.74 -15.66
N ILE A 267 3.77 6.34 -14.91
CA ILE A 267 3.10 5.67 -13.78
C ILE A 267 2.28 4.46 -14.26
N ARG A 268 1.61 4.58 -15.42
CA ARG A 268 0.80 3.49 -15.98
C ARG A 268 1.65 2.33 -16.51
N GLN A 269 2.87 2.59 -16.95
CA GLN A 269 3.81 1.58 -17.44
C GLN A 269 4.57 0.88 -16.30
N SER A 270 4.81 1.55 -15.17
CA SER A 270 5.38 0.92 -13.96
C SER A 270 4.42 -0.10 -13.33
N ASP A 271 3.12 0.17 -13.31
CA ASP A 271 2.10 -0.75 -12.77
C ASP A 271 1.89 -2.02 -13.63
N HIS A 272 2.45 -2.08 -14.85
CA HIS A 272 2.30 -3.22 -15.76
C HIS A 272 3.54 -4.13 -15.82
N ASN A 273 4.63 -3.78 -15.11
CA ASN A 273 5.87 -4.55 -15.08
C ASN A 273 6.16 -5.25 -13.73
N GLU A 274 5.20 -5.24 -12.80
CA GLU A 274 5.28 -5.93 -11.50
C GLU A 274 4.35 -7.15 -11.36
N GLU A 275 3.91 -7.75 -12.49
CA GLU A 275 3.40 -9.15 -12.56
C GLU A 275 4.50 -10.09 -13.07
#